data_AF-A0A9P0L9E8-F1
#
_entry.id   AF-A0A9P0L9E8-F1
#
_cell.length_a   1.000
_cell.length_b   1.000
_cell.length_c   1.000
_cell.angle_alpha   90.00
_cell.angle_beta   90.00
_cell.angle_gamma   90.00
#
_symmetry.space_group_name_H-M   'P 1'
#
loop_
_entity.id
_entity.type
_entity.pdbx_description
1 polymer ?
#
loop_
_entity_poly.entity_id
_entity_poly.type
_entity_poly.pdbx_seq_one_letter_code
_entity_poly.pdbx_strand_id
1 'polypeptide(L)'
;MLKVLKFSGSIPISTLKTVNVMRTWPQIITVFAFFIDKVNLQRRDPFEEVPRCFTTADEELNYKRYKLCEEHILREYRIFNGDFNAEDEQLASEYPRMIANLLGVDLDRIEWLKSDIEEKRKMAEAQDEELDKLSKEKDDILKANKDIDAKILEIEKSIETDTTKTREDLEDVNKAIEKLPALKKELDEHIAKLEVEIKAQPCTVEELENLKKEIDVLNNKIDIKAAKVKHAREIKEEYDLKLDEERITNRDMVIKWNMSLMKVIIKMPNLNQLLLPENGFHSKSYFEQLEEMLQMKDTVERQLIADISATKAQLQENIDMKRELKTSIAGKQAEIQKMRQEIETVTKEVEHYELEIDTIKNKQSKMEDELQQKLWELSNSSKLKELKATCDALTEKRNMLEIKRKKTGEKILATFIEVYDIMRKKIEMMVKVGNELEDSVHAATAAVVQKQEKKLQVCRALKEIQVRLTQLQKDDKDSKT
;
A
#
# COMPACT_ATOMS: atom_id res chain seq x y z
N MET A 1 -43.99 52.54 3.16
CA MET A 1 -43.10 51.83 4.10
C MET A 1 -43.87 51.15 5.24
N LEU A 2 -44.57 51.87 6.13
CA LEU A 2 -45.32 51.25 7.25
C LEU A 2 -46.37 50.20 6.84
N LYS A 3 -47.07 50.41 5.72
CA LYS A 3 -48.00 49.41 5.15
C LYS A 3 -47.30 48.15 4.64
N VAL A 4 -46.09 48.27 4.09
CA VAL A 4 -45.29 47.13 3.60
C VAL A 4 -44.75 46.31 4.78
N LEU A 5 -44.36 47.00 5.86
CA LEU A 5 -43.86 46.40 7.09
C LEU A 5 -44.98 45.91 8.04
N LYS A 6 -46.25 45.95 7.59
CA LYS A 6 -47.44 45.52 8.34
C LYS A 6 -47.53 46.12 9.76
N PHE A 7 -47.31 47.42 9.91
CA PHE A 7 -47.55 48.12 11.18
C PHE A 7 -49.02 48.01 11.59
N SER A 8 -49.29 47.59 12.83
CA SER A 8 -50.65 47.33 13.34
C SER A 8 -51.44 48.59 13.67
N GLY A 9 -50.79 49.76 13.77
CA GLY A 9 -51.43 51.03 14.07
C GLY A 9 -51.91 51.79 12.82
N SER A 10 -52.96 52.60 12.99
CA SER A 10 -53.45 53.54 11.98
C SER A 10 -52.85 54.92 12.21
N ILE A 11 -51.95 55.36 11.32
CA ILE A 11 -51.41 56.72 11.34
C ILE A 11 -51.76 57.42 10.01
N PRO A 12 -52.59 58.47 10.05
CA PRO A 12 -52.93 59.21 8.84
C PRO A 12 -51.72 59.98 8.32
N ILE A 13 -51.66 60.16 7.00
CA ILE A 13 -50.54 60.82 6.32
C ILE A 13 -50.38 62.28 6.80
N SER A 14 -51.47 62.92 7.23
CA SER A 14 -51.44 64.26 7.83
C SER A 14 -50.61 64.32 9.11
N THR A 15 -50.67 63.31 9.98
CA THR A 15 -49.85 63.20 11.20
C THR A 15 -48.35 63.12 10.87
N LEU A 16 -47.99 62.40 9.80
CA LEU A 16 -46.61 62.30 9.33
C LEU A 16 -46.09 63.61 8.72
N LYS A 17 -46.98 64.51 8.29
CA LYS A 17 -46.60 65.84 7.79
C LYS A 17 -46.39 66.86 8.92
N THR A 18 -46.95 66.62 10.10
CA THR A 18 -46.89 67.55 11.25
C THR A 18 -46.07 67.00 12.40
N VAL A 19 -45.06 66.16 12.13
CA VAL A 19 -44.22 65.49 13.13
C VAL A 19 -43.51 66.46 14.08
N ASN A 20 -43.31 67.71 13.65
CA ASN A 20 -42.74 68.80 14.44
C ASN A 20 -43.68 69.35 15.53
N VAL A 21 -44.95 68.94 15.59
CA VAL A 21 -45.91 69.41 16.59
C VAL A 21 -45.96 68.43 17.77
N MET A 22 -45.91 68.93 19.02
CA MET A 22 -45.87 68.08 20.22
C MET A 22 -47.04 67.07 20.32
N ARG A 23 -48.23 67.40 19.79
CA ARG A 23 -49.40 66.49 19.84
C ARG A 23 -49.24 65.22 19.00
N THR A 24 -48.36 65.21 18.00
CA THR A 24 -48.14 64.04 17.12
C THR A 24 -46.99 63.15 17.59
N TRP A 25 -46.16 63.63 18.53
CA TRP A 25 -45.01 62.90 19.04
C TRP A 25 -45.33 61.52 19.65
N PRO A 26 -46.41 61.32 20.43
CA PRO A 26 -46.73 60.00 20.97
C PRO A 26 -46.96 58.94 19.87
N GLN A 27 -47.62 59.33 18.77
CA GLN A 27 -47.88 58.43 17.64
C GLN A 27 -46.58 58.10 16.88
N ILE A 28 -45.66 59.06 16.78
CA ILE A 28 -44.37 58.86 16.12
C ILE A 28 -43.41 58.04 16.99
N ILE A 29 -43.39 58.25 18.31
CA ILE A 29 -42.65 57.40 19.25
C ILE A 29 -43.13 55.94 19.15
N THR A 30 -44.44 55.71 19.03
CA THR A 30 -45.00 54.36 18.86
C THR A 30 -44.50 53.68 17.57
N VAL A 31 -44.33 54.45 16.49
CA VAL A 31 -43.74 53.96 15.24
C VAL A 31 -42.26 53.62 15.43
N PHE A 32 -41.50 54.47 16.11
CA PHE A 32 -40.09 54.20 16.39
C PHE A 32 -39.91 52.99 17.30
N ALA A 33 -40.73 52.85 18.35
CA ALA A 33 -40.73 51.67 19.21
C ALA A 33 -40.99 50.39 18.39
N PHE A 34 -41.99 50.40 17.51
CA PHE A 34 -42.25 49.28 16.60
C PHE A 34 -41.07 48.97 15.66
N PHE A 35 -40.40 50.00 15.13
CA PHE A 35 -39.22 49.78 14.29
C PHE A 35 -38.04 49.21 15.08
N ILE A 36 -37.80 49.70 16.29
CA ILE A 36 -36.77 49.19 17.19
C ILE A 36 -37.07 47.71 17.52
N ASP A 37 -38.32 47.39 17.88
CA ASP A 37 -38.74 46.03 18.16
C ASP A 37 -38.60 45.13 16.93
N LYS A 38 -38.96 45.60 15.74
CA LYS A 38 -38.80 44.84 14.50
C LYS A 38 -37.34 44.59 14.15
N VAL A 39 -36.48 45.59 14.30
CA VAL A 39 -35.03 45.44 14.07
C VAL A 39 -34.43 44.48 15.11
N ASN A 40 -34.85 44.58 16.38
CA ASN A 40 -34.37 43.68 17.43
C ASN A 40 -34.88 42.24 17.26
N LEU A 41 -36.11 42.06 16.76
CA LEU A 41 -36.66 40.75 16.42
C LEU A 41 -36.01 40.14 15.17
N GLN A 42 -35.57 40.97 14.21
CA GLN A 42 -34.80 40.54 13.04
C GLN A 42 -33.30 40.32 13.35
N ARG A 43 -32.80 40.85 14.47
CA ARG A 43 -31.42 40.61 14.97
C ARG A 43 -31.26 39.28 15.70
N ARG A 44 -32.35 38.63 16.14
CA ARG A 44 -32.29 37.19 16.40
C ARG A 44 -32.09 36.54 15.05
N ASP A 45 -30.97 35.84 14.91
CA ASP A 45 -30.52 35.28 13.64
C ASP A 45 -31.71 34.54 12.98
N PRO A 46 -32.17 34.94 11.78
CA PRO A 46 -33.25 34.24 11.09
C PRO A 46 -32.89 32.77 10.81
N PHE A 47 -31.60 32.45 10.97
CA PHE A 47 -30.97 31.15 10.78
C PHE A 47 -30.54 30.49 12.10
N GLU A 48 -30.90 31.02 13.27
CA GLU A 48 -30.82 30.25 14.51
C GLU A 48 -31.81 29.10 14.33
N GLU A 49 -31.30 27.94 13.90
CA GLU A 49 -32.08 26.77 13.53
C GLU A 49 -33.05 26.48 14.66
N VAL A 50 -34.34 26.74 14.42
CA VAL A 50 -35.40 26.33 15.34
C VAL A 50 -35.12 24.86 15.65
N PRO A 51 -34.92 24.46 16.92
CA PRO A 51 -34.59 23.09 17.27
C PRO A 51 -35.69 22.19 16.69
N ARG A 52 -35.40 21.50 15.59
CA ARG A 52 -36.39 20.66 14.93
C ARG A 52 -36.49 19.40 15.76
N CYS A 53 -37.65 19.18 16.36
CA CYS A 53 -37.93 17.97 17.10
C CYS A 53 -38.09 16.82 16.10
N PHE A 54 -37.05 16.03 15.89
CA PHE A 54 -37.15 14.79 15.12
C PHE A 54 -37.88 13.74 15.97
N THR A 55 -38.84 13.03 15.37
CA THR A 55 -39.63 12.00 16.07
C THR A 55 -38.97 10.63 16.03
N THR A 56 -38.04 10.40 15.09
CA THR A 56 -37.28 9.14 14.93
C THR A 56 -35.83 9.40 14.50
N ALA A 57 -34.94 8.46 14.79
CA ALA A 57 -33.53 8.52 14.38
C ALA A 57 -33.36 8.50 12.84
N ASP A 58 -34.25 7.82 12.12
CA ASP A 58 -34.23 7.78 10.65
C ASP A 58 -34.61 9.12 10.01
N GLU A 59 -35.53 9.87 10.63
CA GLU A 59 -35.87 11.23 10.19
C GLU A 59 -34.70 12.20 10.40
N GLU A 60 -33.99 12.06 11.52
CA GLU A 60 -32.78 12.84 11.79
C GLU A 60 -31.68 12.52 10.76
N LEU A 61 -31.48 11.23 10.45
CA LEU A 61 -30.49 10.79 9.47
C LEU A 61 -30.82 11.26 8.05
N ASN A 62 -32.08 11.10 7.63
CA ASN A 62 -32.55 11.55 6.31
C ASN A 62 -32.46 13.08 6.18
N TYR A 63 -32.73 13.82 7.25
CA TYR A 63 -32.54 15.27 7.28
C TYR A 63 -31.07 15.66 7.13
N LYS A 64 -30.15 15.01 7.87
CA LYS A 64 -28.70 15.25 7.74
C LYS A 64 -28.21 14.98 6.31
N ARG A 65 -28.69 13.91 5.67
CA ARG A 65 -28.41 13.62 4.25
C ARG A 65 -28.93 14.71 3.32
N TYR A 66 -30.20 15.10 3.48
CA TYR A 66 -30.81 16.15 2.68
C TYR A 66 -30.03 17.47 2.80
N LYS A 67 -29.66 17.88 4.02
CA LYS A 67 -28.93 19.11 4.29
C LYS A 67 -27.56 19.12 3.61
N LEU A 68 -26.80 18.04 3.71
CA LEU A 68 -25.51 17.92 3.03
C LEU A 68 -25.65 17.96 1.50
N CYS A 69 -26.67 17.29 0.95
CA CYS A 69 -26.95 17.35 -0.48
C CYS A 69 -27.31 18.77 -0.92
N GLU A 70 -28.16 19.47 -0.16
CA GLU A 70 -28.54 20.86 -0.43
C GLU A 70 -27.32 21.79 -0.40
N GLU A 71 -26.46 21.67 0.61
CA GLU A 71 -25.21 22.43 0.74
C GLU A 71 -24.26 22.17 -0.43
N HIS A 72 -24.09 20.91 -0.83
CA HIS A 72 -23.26 20.54 -1.98
C HIS A 72 -23.81 21.09 -3.29
N ILE A 73 -25.12 20.94 -3.56
CA ILE A 73 -25.76 21.46 -4.78
C ILE A 73 -25.67 22.99 -4.84
N LEU A 74 -25.93 23.68 -3.72
CA LEU A 74 -25.82 25.15 -3.66
C LEU A 74 -24.38 25.62 -3.88
N ARG A 75 -23.39 24.85 -3.43
CA ARG A 75 -21.97 25.13 -3.67
C ARG A 75 -21.57 24.91 -5.12
N GLU A 76 -21.90 23.76 -5.71
CA GLU A 76 -21.68 23.52 -7.15
C GLU A 76 -22.34 24.60 -8.00
N TYR A 77 -23.53 25.06 -7.61
CA TYR A 77 -24.22 26.18 -8.26
C TYR A 77 -23.47 27.52 -8.11
N ARG A 78 -22.82 27.79 -6.97
CA ARG A 78 -21.96 28.98 -6.81
C ARG A 78 -20.68 28.90 -7.65
N ILE A 79 -20.02 27.74 -7.65
CA ILE A 79 -18.83 27.48 -8.47
C ILE A 79 -19.17 27.65 -9.96
N PHE A 80 -20.30 27.10 -10.42
CA PHE A 80 -20.80 27.26 -11.77
C PHE A 80 -21.02 28.73 -12.17
N ASN A 81 -21.41 29.58 -11.23
CA ASN A 81 -21.61 31.01 -11.44
C ASN A 81 -20.30 31.85 -11.32
N GLY A 82 -19.15 31.22 -11.13
CA GLY A 82 -17.83 31.87 -11.18
C GLY A 82 -17.28 32.36 -9.82
N ASP A 83 -17.98 32.08 -8.71
CA ASP A 83 -17.51 32.38 -7.36
C ASP A 83 -16.65 31.21 -6.81
N PHE A 84 -15.56 30.87 -7.49
CA PHE A 84 -14.66 29.79 -7.07
C PHE A 84 -13.59 30.29 -6.07
N ASN A 85 -13.56 29.71 -4.88
CA ASN A 85 -12.50 29.92 -3.89
C ASN A 85 -11.65 28.65 -3.70
N ALA A 86 -10.40 28.77 -3.26
CA ALA A 86 -9.52 27.61 -3.00
C ALA A 86 -10.07 26.65 -1.91
N GLU A 87 -10.91 27.17 -0.99
CA GLU A 87 -11.63 26.36 0.00
C GLU A 87 -12.66 25.41 -0.67
N ASP A 88 -13.17 25.78 -1.86
CA ASP A 88 -14.07 24.96 -2.66
C ASP A 88 -13.38 23.78 -3.37
N GLU A 89 -12.08 23.56 -3.21
CA GLU A 89 -11.45 22.33 -3.68
C GLU A 89 -11.36 21.31 -2.53
N GLN A 90 -11.05 21.77 -1.31
CA GLN A 90 -11.01 20.95 -0.10
C GLN A 90 -12.39 20.41 0.26
N LEU A 91 -13.40 21.28 0.30
CA LEU A 91 -14.78 20.91 0.61
C LEU A 91 -15.39 19.92 -0.42
N ALA A 92 -14.82 19.78 -1.62
CA ALA A 92 -15.32 18.85 -2.64
C ALA A 92 -14.95 17.40 -2.30
N SER A 93 -13.77 17.21 -1.72
CA SER A 93 -13.31 15.93 -1.18
C SER A 93 -14.00 15.55 0.14
N GLU A 94 -14.50 16.54 0.89
CA GLU A 94 -15.16 16.33 2.18
C GLU A 94 -16.60 15.83 2.07
N TYR A 95 -17.36 16.25 1.06
CA TYR A 95 -18.76 15.83 0.91
C TYR A 95 -18.93 14.29 0.81
N PRO A 96 -18.17 13.56 -0.04
CA PRO A 96 -18.20 12.10 -0.06
C PRO A 96 -17.81 11.48 1.30
N ARG A 97 -16.85 12.08 2.01
CA ARG A 97 -16.43 11.64 3.35
C ARG A 97 -17.52 11.84 4.40
N MET A 98 -18.20 12.99 4.39
CA MET A 98 -19.30 13.28 5.31
C MET A 98 -20.51 12.38 5.07
N ILE A 99 -20.83 12.09 3.80
CA ILE A 99 -21.88 11.11 3.48
C ILE A 99 -21.49 9.70 3.91
N ALA A 100 -20.26 9.27 3.64
CA ALA A 100 -19.79 7.95 4.07
C ALA A 100 -19.84 7.80 5.60
N ASN A 101 -19.37 8.81 6.35
CA ASN A 101 -19.46 8.83 7.81
C ASN A 101 -20.91 8.78 8.32
N LEU A 102 -21.85 9.47 7.67
CA LEU A 102 -23.28 9.38 7.99
C LEU A 102 -23.89 8.01 7.67
N LEU A 103 -23.34 7.29 6.69
CA LEU A 103 -23.72 5.92 6.36
C LEU A 103 -23.04 4.89 7.28
N GLY A 104 -22.19 5.32 8.21
CA GLY A 104 -21.38 4.44 9.06
C GLY A 104 -20.21 3.79 8.34
N VAL A 105 -19.83 4.31 7.16
CA VAL A 105 -18.72 3.82 6.35
C VAL A 105 -17.48 4.67 6.64
N ASP A 106 -16.54 4.10 7.39
CA ASP A 106 -15.26 4.74 7.70
C ASP A 106 -14.29 4.59 6.51
N LEU A 107 -14.19 5.63 5.68
CA LEU A 107 -13.33 5.63 4.51
C LEU A 107 -11.85 5.59 4.86
N ASP A 108 -11.44 6.21 5.97
CA ASP A 108 -10.05 6.20 6.43
C ASP A 108 -9.65 4.80 6.87
N ARG A 109 -10.58 4.07 7.52
CA ARG A 109 -10.41 2.65 7.83
C ARG A 109 -10.29 1.79 6.57
N ILE A 110 -11.09 2.06 5.54
CA ILE A 110 -11.01 1.32 4.27
C ILE A 110 -9.68 1.58 3.55
N GLU A 111 -9.21 2.82 3.50
CA GLU A 111 -7.89 3.14 2.93
C GLU A 111 -6.76 2.48 3.71
N TRP A 112 -6.83 2.50 5.05
CA TRP A 112 -5.88 1.80 5.91
C TRP A 112 -5.89 0.29 5.65
N LEU A 113 -7.07 -0.34 5.57
CA LEU A 113 -7.20 -1.76 5.28
C LEU A 113 -6.66 -2.12 3.89
N LYS A 114 -6.87 -1.27 2.88
CA LYS A 114 -6.28 -1.47 1.55
C LYS A 114 -4.76 -1.43 1.59
N SER A 115 -4.20 -0.46 2.33
CA SER A 115 -2.75 -0.36 2.51
C SER A 115 -2.18 -1.57 3.25
N ASP A 116 -2.84 -2.03 4.31
CA ASP A 116 -2.43 -3.21 5.09
C ASP A 116 -2.50 -4.48 4.24
N ILE A 117 -3.57 -4.68 3.45
CA ILE A 117 -3.69 -5.81 2.52
C ILE A 117 -2.54 -5.82 1.50
N GLU A 118 -2.20 -4.65 0.93
CA GLU A 118 -1.13 -4.53 -0.05
C GLU A 118 0.24 -4.85 0.58
N GLU A 119 0.48 -4.40 1.81
CA GLU A 119 1.71 -4.68 2.56
C GLU A 119 1.83 -6.17 2.92
N LYS A 120 0.73 -6.80 3.36
CA LYS A 120 0.68 -8.23 3.63
C LYS A 120 0.87 -9.06 2.37
N ARG A 121 0.35 -8.63 1.22
CA ARG A 121 0.60 -9.29 -0.08
C ARG A 121 2.09 -9.27 -0.44
N LYS A 122 2.75 -8.12 -0.31
CA LYS A 122 4.19 -8.02 -0.56
C LYS A 122 5.01 -8.91 0.38
N MET A 123 4.63 -9.01 1.66
CA MET A 123 5.28 -9.94 2.59
C MET A 123 5.08 -11.41 2.19
N ALA A 124 3.87 -11.78 1.74
CA ALA A 124 3.60 -13.14 1.29
C ALA A 124 4.40 -13.50 0.03
N GLU A 125 4.46 -12.60 -0.96
CA GLU A 125 5.27 -12.78 -2.17
C GLU A 125 6.76 -12.95 -1.83
N ALA A 126 7.31 -12.14 -0.92
CA ALA A 126 8.69 -12.29 -0.46
C ALA A 126 8.95 -13.63 0.25
N GLN A 127 7.98 -14.12 1.05
CA GLN A 127 8.08 -15.42 1.71
C GLN A 127 7.99 -16.59 0.72
N ASP A 128 7.18 -16.48 -0.34
CA ASP A 128 7.10 -17.48 -1.40
C ASP A 128 8.42 -17.53 -2.20
N GLU A 129 9.04 -16.39 -2.48
CA GLU A 129 10.38 -16.35 -3.10
C GLU A 129 11.47 -17.00 -2.24
N GLU A 130 11.42 -16.81 -0.91
CA GLU A 130 12.33 -17.49 0.02
C GLU A 130 12.08 -19.00 0.07
N LEU A 131 10.82 -19.43 0.06
CA LEU A 131 10.45 -20.85 -0.01
C LEU A 131 10.97 -21.51 -1.29
N ASP A 132 10.87 -20.82 -2.43
CA ASP A 132 11.40 -21.32 -3.70
C ASP A 132 12.93 -21.45 -3.69
N LYS A 133 13.64 -20.52 -3.03
CA LYS A 133 15.10 -20.63 -2.84
C LYS A 133 15.46 -21.83 -1.96
N LEU A 134 14.79 -21.98 -0.81
CA LEU A 134 15.00 -23.11 0.10
C LEU A 134 14.64 -24.45 -0.53
N SER A 135 13.63 -24.50 -1.39
CA SER A 135 13.27 -25.72 -2.13
C SER A 135 14.36 -26.12 -3.11
N LYS A 136 14.98 -25.16 -3.81
CA LYS A 136 16.13 -25.43 -4.70
C LYS A 136 17.33 -25.94 -3.91
N GLU A 137 17.67 -25.30 -2.79
CA GLU A 137 18.77 -25.76 -1.93
C GLU A 137 18.53 -27.18 -1.40
N LYS A 138 17.29 -27.51 -1.01
CA LYS A 138 16.91 -28.87 -0.59
C LYS A 138 17.15 -29.90 -1.71
N ASP A 139 16.79 -29.58 -2.94
CA ASP A 139 16.97 -30.48 -4.09
C ASP A 139 18.46 -30.68 -4.42
N ASP A 140 19.28 -29.65 -4.29
CA ASP A 140 20.72 -29.74 -4.47
C ASP A 140 21.39 -30.59 -3.39
N ILE A 141 20.97 -30.45 -2.13
CA ILE A 141 21.42 -31.33 -1.03
C ILE A 141 21.00 -32.78 -1.28
N LEU A 142 19.78 -33.02 -1.77
CA LEU A 142 19.31 -34.36 -2.09
C LEU A 142 20.12 -35.01 -3.23
N LYS A 143 20.54 -34.24 -4.24
CA LYS A 143 21.46 -34.73 -5.28
C LYS A 143 22.82 -35.07 -4.70
N ALA A 144 23.40 -34.18 -3.90
CA ALA A 144 24.70 -34.41 -3.26
C ALA A 144 24.69 -35.67 -2.36
N ASN A 145 23.61 -35.90 -1.61
CA ASN A 145 23.47 -37.11 -0.80
C ASN A 145 23.42 -38.39 -1.66
N LYS A 146 22.70 -38.37 -2.79
CA LYS A 146 22.68 -39.52 -3.71
C LYS A 146 24.06 -39.81 -4.30
N ASP A 147 24.83 -38.78 -4.62
CA ASP A 147 26.20 -38.94 -5.12
C ASP A 147 27.14 -39.51 -4.04
N ILE A 148 26.96 -39.10 -2.78
CA ILE A 148 27.70 -39.65 -1.64
C ILE A 148 27.35 -41.13 -1.44
N ASP A 149 26.06 -41.48 -1.45
CA ASP A 149 25.61 -42.87 -1.29
C ASP A 149 26.14 -43.77 -2.42
N ALA A 150 26.18 -43.27 -3.66
CA ALA A 150 26.77 -43.98 -4.79
C ALA A 150 28.28 -44.25 -4.59
N LYS A 151 29.02 -43.26 -4.09
CA LYS A 151 30.45 -43.43 -3.77
C LYS A 151 30.70 -44.39 -2.62
N ILE A 152 29.84 -44.40 -1.60
CA ILE A 152 29.93 -45.36 -0.49
C ILE A 152 29.77 -46.80 -1.02
N LEU A 153 28.76 -47.04 -1.86
CA LEU A 153 28.55 -48.34 -2.49
C LEU A 153 29.72 -48.79 -3.37
N GLU A 154 30.38 -47.85 -4.06
CA GLU A 154 31.57 -48.15 -4.87
C GLU A 154 32.76 -48.56 -3.99
N ILE A 155 32.99 -47.85 -2.88
CA ILE A 155 34.04 -48.16 -1.91
C ILE A 155 33.77 -49.51 -1.21
N GLU A 156 32.53 -49.80 -0.83
CA GLU A 156 32.17 -51.08 -0.22
C GLU A 156 32.47 -52.25 -1.17
N LYS A 157 32.13 -52.11 -2.46
CA LYS A 157 32.48 -53.11 -3.47
C LYS A 157 33.99 -53.28 -3.63
N SER A 158 34.77 -52.20 -3.63
CA SER A 158 36.22 -52.31 -3.76
C SER A 158 36.84 -53.02 -2.55
N ILE A 159 36.36 -52.70 -1.33
CA ILE A 159 36.79 -53.40 -0.10
C ILE A 159 36.45 -54.88 -0.16
N GLU A 160 35.26 -55.24 -0.63
CA GLU A 160 34.86 -56.65 -0.76
C GLU A 160 35.76 -57.38 -1.77
N THR A 161 36.10 -56.76 -2.90
CA THR A 161 37.05 -57.36 -3.85
C THR A 161 38.47 -57.51 -3.27
N ASP A 162 38.96 -56.52 -2.53
CA ASP A 162 40.32 -56.58 -1.99
C ASP A 162 40.42 -57.59 -0.83
N THR A 163 39.37 -57.71 -0.02
CA THR A 163 39.29 -58.73 1.05
C THR A 163 39.22 -60.16 0.49
N THR A 164 38.54 -60.38 -0.63
CA THR A 164 38.57 -61.69 -1.31
C THR A 164 39.96 -62.04 -1.83
N LYS A 165 40.65 -61.11 -2.48
CA LYS A 165 42.04 -61.32 -2.95
C LYS A 165 43.00 -61.61 -1.81
N THR A 166 42.97 -60.81 -0.74
CA THR A 166 43.85 -61.05 0.43
C THR A 166 43.56 -62.40 1.09
N ARG A 167 42.32 -62.87 1.07
CA ARG A 167 41.96 -64.21 1.55
C ARG A 167 42.54 -65.31 0.66
N GLU A 168 42.47 -65.16 -0.67
CA GLU A 168 43.09 -66.08 -1.63
C GLU A 168 44.61 -66.15 -1.45
N ASP A 169 45.27 -64.99 -1.33
CA ASP A 169 46.71 -64.89 -1.09
C ASP A 169 47.13 -65.60 0.23
N LEU A 170 46.35 -65.43 1.29
CA LEU A 170 46.56 -66.12 2.56
C LEU A 170 46.40 -67.64 2.44
N GLU A 171 45.44 -68.10 1.65
CA GLU A 171 45.21 -69.53 1.42
C GLU A 171 46.39 -70.17 0.68
N ASP A 172 46.96 -69.46 -0.29
CA ASP A 172 48.13 -69.92 -1.04
C ASP A 172 49.42 -69.90 -0.19
N VAL A 173 49.61 -68.90 0.67
CA VAL A 173 50.70 -68.89 1.65
C VAL A 173 50.57 -70.06 2.62
N ASN A 174 49.37 -70.37 3.11
CA ASN A 174 49.15 -71.52 3.99
C ASN A 174 49.48 -72.85 3.30
N LYS A 175 49.09 -73.03 2.03
CA LYS A 175 49.47 -74.22 1.24
C LYS A 175 51.00 -74.34 1.07
N ALA A 176 51.71 -73.21 0.94
CA ALA A 176 53.16 -73.22 0.86
C ALA A 176 53.81 -73.63 2.20
N ILE A 177 53.27 -73.15 3.33
CA ILE A 177 53.72 -73.52 4.67
C ILE A 177 53.53 -75.02 4.93
N GLU A 178 52.42 -75.61 4.49
CA GLU A 178 52.15 -77.05 4.66
C GLU A 178 53.16 -77.96 3.94
N LYS A 179 53.85 -77.48 2.90
CA LYS A 179 54.84 -78.26 2.14
C LYS A 179 56.23 -78.28 2.77
N LEU A 180 56.56 -77.30 3.61
CA LEU A 180 57.89 -77.16 4.23
C LEU A 180 58.29 -78.34 5.16
N PRO A 181 57.38 -78.91 5.99
CA PRO A 181 57.73 -80.03 6.86
C PRO A 181 58.13 -81.31 6.12
N ALA A 182 57.50 -81.59 4.98
CA ALA A 182 57.82 -82.77 4.17
C ALA A 182 59.24 -82.67 3.56
N LEU A 183 59.57 -81.50 3.02
CA LEU A 183 60.90 -81.18 2.47
C LEU A 183 62.00 -81.27 3.54
N LYS A 184 61.71 -80.81 4.77
CA LYS A 184 62.63 -80.94 5.89
C LYS A 184 62.91 -82.42 6.23
N LYS A 185 61.87 -83.24 6.25
CA LYS A 185 61.98 -84.67 6.55
C LYS A 185 62.81 -85.41 5.51
N GLU A 186 62.64 -85.10 4.22
CA GLU A 186 63.46 -85.68 3.15
C GLU A 186 64.95 -85.35 3.33
N LEU A 187 65.28 -84.10 3.72
CA LEU A 187 66.66 -83.69 3.98
C LEU A 187 67.27 -84.48 5.16
N ASP A 188 66.53 -84.64 6.25
CA ASP A 188 66.98 -85.38 7.43
C ASP A 188 67.24 -86.87 7.09
N GLU A 189 66.42 -87.47 6.22
CA GLU A 189 66.60 -88.85 5.76
C GLU A 189 67.85 -89.02 4.86
N HIS A 190 68.20 -88.01 4.05
CA HIS A 190 69.42 -88.02 3.25
C HIS A 190 70.68 -87.95 4.10
N ILE A 191 70.68 -87.14 5.17
CA ILE A 191 71.80 -87.03 6.10
C ILE A 191 72.05 -88.38 6.80
N ALA A 192 71.00 -89.03 7.27
CA ALA A 192 71.12 -90.31 7.97
C ALA A 192 71.71 -91.43 7.08
N LYS A 193 71.41 -91.45 5.78
CA LYS A 193 71.98 -92.44 4.84
C LYS A 193 73.49 -92.26 4.67
N LEU A 194 73.95 -91.02 4.54
CA LEU A 194 75.37 -90.70 4.39
C LEU A 194 76.19 -91.11 5.63
N GLU A 195 75.63 -90.97 6.83
CA GLU A 195 76.30 -91.38 8.06
C GLU A 195 76.49 -92.91 8.19
N VAL A 196 75.62 -93.70 7.57
CA VAL A 196 75.71 -95.18 7.57
C VAL A 196 76.77 -95.67 6.59
N GLU A 197 76.86 -95.07 5.41
CA GLU A 197 77.85 -95.44 4.39
C GLU A 197 79.29 -95.19 4.86
N ILE A 198 79.51 -94.11 5.61
CA ILE A 198 80.83 -93.79 6.21
C ILE A 198 81.29 -94.87 7.20
N LYS A 199 80.37 -95.55 7.89
CA LYS A 199 80.70 -96.57 8.91
C LYS A 199 81.06 -97.95 8.33
N ALA A 200 80.78 -98.22 7.05
CA ALA A 200 80.82 -99.57 6.47
C ALA A 200 82.14 -99.95 5.76
N GLN A 201 83.17 -99.10 5.76
CA GLN A 201 84.44 -99.39 5.07
C GLN A 201 85.36 -100.31 5.91
N PRO A 202 85.85 -101.45 5.36
CA PRO A 202 86.78 -102.33 6.07
C PRO A 202 88.23 -101.86 5.90
N CYS A 203 89.03 -101.94 6.96
CA CYS A 203 90.42 -101.50 6.96
C CYS A 203 91.34 -102.57 7.58
N THR A 204 92.52 -102.82 6.99
CA THR A 204 93.48 -103.85 7.43
C THR A 204 94.38 -103.37 8.58
N VAL A 205 95.03 -104.27 9.32
CA VAL A 205 95.67 -103.95 10.61
C VAL A 205 96.86 -102.96 10.51
N GLU A 206 97.64 -102.99 9.43
CA GLU A 206 98.70 -101.98 9.17
C GLU A 206 98.12 -100.62 8.77
N GLU A 207 97.03 -100.62 8.00
CA GLU A 207 96.26 -99.41 7.73
C GLU A 207 95.57 -98.90 8.99
N LEU A 208 95.21 -99.76 9.95
CA LEU A 208 94.59 -99.40 11.22
C LEU A 208 95.60 -98.75 12.17
N GLU A 209 96.88 -99.14 12.14
CA GLU A 209 97.94 -98.46 12.88
C GLU A 209 98.38 -97.14 12.23
N ASN A 210 98.46 -97.10 10.89
CA ASN A 210 98.68 -95.84 10.17
C ASN A 210 97.48 -94.89 10.29
N LEU A 211 96.26 -95.42 10.23
CA LEU A 211 95.04 -94.67 10.55
C LEU A 211 95.01 -94.32 12.02
N LYS A 212 95.49 -95.12 12.97
CA LYS A 212 95.57 -94.68 14.38
C LYS A 212 96.55 -93.53 14.55
N LYS A 213 97.70 -93.54 13.88
CA LYS A 213 98.64 -92.42 13.87
C LYS A 213 98.09 -91.20 13.15
N GLU A 214 97.42 -91.39 12.02
CA GLU A 214 96.68 -90.32 11.34
C GLU A 214 95.50 -89.84 12.16
N ILE A 215 94.80 -90.71 12.87
CA ILE A 215 93.71 -90.41 13.80
C ILE A 215 94.26 -89.68 15.00
N ASP A 216 95.47 -89.95 15.49
CA ASP A 216 96.08 -89.19 16.60
C ASP A 216 96.56 -87.81 16.12
N VAL A 217 97.09 -87.70 14.90
CA VAL A 217 97.40 -86.41 14.28
C VAL A 217 96.12 -85.64 13.94
N LEU A 218 95.08 -86.34 13.48
CA LEU A 218 93.77 -85.77 13.20
C LEU A 218 93.03 -85.46 14.48
N ASN A 219 93.19 -86.22 15.56
CA ASN A 219 92.63 -85.96 16.89
C ASN A 219 93.30 -84.74 17.48
N ASN A 220 94.62 -84.61 17.40
CA ASN A 220 95.28 -83.36 17.77
C ASN A 220 94.82 -82.18 16.89
N LYS A 221 94.64 -82.39 15.58
CA LYS A 221 94.06 -81.34 14.70
C LYS A 221 92.58 -81.09 15.01
N ILE A 222 91.82 -82.09 15.44
CA ILE A 222 90.42 -82.02 15.83
C ILE A 222 90.32 -81.35 17.18
N ASP A 223 91.25 -81.55 18.11
CA ASP A 223 91.31 -80.89 19.42
C ASP A 223 91.70 -79.43 19.23
N ILE A 224 92.67 -79.13 18.38
CA ILE A 224 92.99 -77.75 17.97
C ILE A 224 91.79 -77.12 17.24
N LYS A 225 91.13 -77.85 16.34
CA LYS A 225 89.92 -77.36 15.66
C LYS A 225 88.73 -77.28 16.61
N ALA A 226 88.61 -78.13 17.61
CA ALA A 226 87.54 -78.16 18.60
C ALA A 226 87.73 -77.03 19.59
N ALA A 227 88.98 -76.71 19.94
CA ALA A 227 89.31 -75.49 20.66
C ALA A 227 89.01 -74.25 19.81
N LYS A 228 89.35 -74.24 18.51
CA LYS A 228 88.97 -73.15 17.60
C LYS A 228 87.45 -73.05 17.37
N VAL A 229 86.75 -74.17 17.30
CA VAL A 229 85.28 -74.24 17.16
C VAL A 229 84.61 -73.87 18.47
N LYS A 230 85.18 -74.22 19.62
CA LYS A 230 84.72 -73.78 20.93
C LYS A 230 84.90 -72.28 21.07
N HIS A 231 86.05 -71.73 20.72
CA HIS A 231 86.28 -70.29 20.66
C HIS A 231 85.39 -69.59 19.62
N ALA A 232 85.16 -70.21 18.46
CA ALA A 232 84.23 -69.67 17.45
C ALA A 232 82.77 -69.80 17.89
N ARG A 233 82.41 -70.80 18.69
CA ARG A 233 81.09 -70.95 19.32
C ARG A 233 80.91 -69.93 20.44
N GLU A 234 81.92 -69.69 21.26
CA GLU A 234 81.90 -68.65 22.28
C GLU A 234 81.74 -67.26 21.62
N ILE A 235 82.50 -66.99 20.55
CA ILE A 235 82.32 -65.79 19.72
C ILE A 235 80.92 -65.74 19.11
N LYS A 236 80.43 -66.86 18.55
CA LYS A 236 79.12 -66.93 17.93
C LYS A 236 78.01 -66.73 18.95
N GLU A 237 78.10 -67.34 20.13
CA GLU A 237 77.16 -67.19 21.24
C GLU A 237 77.17 -65.76 21.75
N GLU A 238 78.34 -65.11 21.85
CA GLU A 238 78.45 -63.69 22.18
C GLU A 238 77.80 -62.79 21.12
N TYR A 239 78.04 -63.08 19.83
CA TYR A 239 77.41 -62.33 18.75
C TYR A 239 75.92 -62.64 18.61
N ASP A 240 75.48 -63.87 18.80
CA ASP A 240 74.07 -64.28 18.78
C ASP A 240 73.33 -63.64 19.96
N LEU A 241 73.95 -63.55 21.15
CA LEU A 241 73.44 -62.77 22.28
C LEU A 241 73.29 -61.29 21.92
N LYS A 242 74.32 -60.68 21.33
CA LYS A 242 74.22 -59.28 20.85
C LYS A 242 73.17 -59.12 19.76
N LEU A 243 73.01 -60.10 18.88
CA LEU A 243 72.02 -60.10 17.80
C LEU A 243 70.61 -60.26 18.36
N ASP A 244 70.43 -61.07 19.39
CA ASP A 244 69.16 -61.24 20.08
C ASP A 244 68.82 -60.02 20.93
N GLU A 245 69.79 -59.38 21.59
CA GLU A 245 69.61 -58.07 22.22
C GLU A 245 69.17 -57.02 21.18
N GLU A 246 69.85 -56.94 20.03
CA GLU A 246 69.47 -56.05 18.93
C GLU A 246 68.14 -56.42 18.26
N ARG A 247 67.77 -57.70 18.24
CA ARG A 247 66.44 -58.14 17.78
C ARG A 247 65.36 -57.76 18.76
N ILE A 248 65.62 -57.84 20.06
CA ILE A 248 64.68 -57.41 21.10
C ILE A 248 64.49 -55.89 21.02
N THR A 249 65.58 -55.11 20.91
CA THR A 249 65.47 -53.65 20.72
C THR A 249 64.72 -53.31 19.43
N ASN A 250 65.03 -53.95 18.31
CA ASN A 250 64.31 -53.73 17.05
C ASN A 250 62.85 -54.17 17.13
N ARG A 251 62.55 -55.30 17.77
CA ARG A 251 61.17 -55.76 17.98
C ARG A 251 60.39 -54.76 18.82
N ASP A 252 60.99 -54.21 19.87
CA ASP A 252 60.37 -53.18 20.70
C ASP A 252 60.18 -51.87 19.92
N MET A 253 61.12 -51.50 19.05
CA MET A 253 60.97 -50.36 18.14
C MET A 253 59.85 -50.59 17.12
N VAL A 254 59.75 -51.78 16.53
CA VAL A 254 58.67 -52.17 15.61
C VAL A 254 57.32 -52.19 16.33
N ILE A 255 57.25 -52.69 17.56
CA ILE A 255 56.02 -52.65 18.36
C ILE A 255 55.63 -51.19 18.65
N LYS A 256 56.58 -50.34 19.05
CA LYS A 256 56.33 -48.90 19.27
C LYS A 256 55.89 -48.19 17.98
N TRP A 257 56.50 -48.54 16.84
CA TRP A 257 56.15 -48.00 15.53
C TRP A 257 54.76 -48.47 15.09
N ASN A 258 54.44 -49.76 15.22
CA ASN A 258 53.12 -50.32 14.91
C ASN A 258 52.03 -49.74 15.83
N MET A 259 52.31 -49.54 17.12
CA MET A 259 51.39 -48.85 18.03
C MET A 259 51.20 -47.37 17.67
N SER A 260 52.20 -46.74 17.04
CA SER A 260 52.11 -45.36 16.55
C SER A 260 51.35 -45.29 15.22
N LEU A 261 51.58 -46.24 14.31
CA LEU A 261 50.84 -46.43 13.06
C LEU A 261 49.36 -46.72 13.32
N MET A 262 49.02 -47.61 14.27
CA MET A 262 47.62 -47.86 14.65
C MET A 262 46.90 -46.63 15.20
N LYS A 263 47.62 -45.64 15.74
CA LYS A 263 47.04 -44.34 16.13
C LYS A 263 46.81 -43.41 14.93
N VAL A 264 47.50 -43.63 13.81
CA VAL A 264 47.46 -42.82 12.58
C VAL A 264 46.50 -43.42 11.52
N ILE A 265 46.14 -44.71 11.59
CA ILE A 265 45.28 -45.41 10.61
C ILE A 265 43.78 -45.05 10.78
N ILE A 266 43.46 -43.77 10.90
CA ILE A 266 42.11 -43.25 10.61
C ILE A 266 42.28 -42.20 9.50
N LYS A 267 42.22 -42.70 8.26
CA LYS A 267 42.10 -42.01 6.94
C LYS A 267 43.38 -41.52 6.20
N MET A 268 43.66 -42.23 5.09
CA MET A 268 44.17 -41.76 3.76
C MET A 268 45.61 -41.16 3.66
N PRO A 269 46.13 -40.78 2.45
CA PRO A 269 46.25 -41.50 1.18
C PRO A 269 47.69 -41.48 0.55
N ASN A 270 48.72 -40.93 1.20
CA ASN A 270 50.04 -40.68 0.57
C ASN A 270 51.23 -41.35 1.30
N LEU A 271 51.13 -42.64 1.62
CA LEU A 271 52.23 -43.40 2.21
C LEU A 271 53.45 -43.56 1.28
N ASN A 272 53.28 -43.35 -0.02
CA ASN A 272 54.35 -43.53 -1.00
C ASN A 272 55.53 -42.56 -0.83
N GLN A 273 55.32 -41.41 -0.19
CA GLN A 273 56.39 -40.43 0.09
C GLN A 273 57.24 -40.79 1.31
N LEU A 274 56.79 -41.75 2.13
CA LEU A 274 57.49 -42.25 3.32
C LEU A 274 58.09 -43.65 3.11
N LEU A 275 58.07 -44.15 1.87
CA LEU A 275 58.72 -45.42 1.51
C LEU A 275 60.23 -45.21 1.33
N LEU A 276 61.03 -45.99 2.04
CA LEU A 276 62.47 -46.04 1.86
C LEU A 276 62.81 -46.83 0.58
N PRO A 277 63.79 -46.37 -0.22
CA PRO A 277 64.26 -47.13 -1.38
C PRO A 277 64.98 -48.42 -0.93
N GLU A 278 64.85 -49.51 -1.69
CA GLU A 278 65.43 -50.84 -1.40
C GLU A 278 66.96 -50.92 -1.59
N ASN A 279 67.70 -49.83 -1.35
CA ASN A 279 69.16 -49.85 -1.38
C ASN A 279 69.67 -50.39 -0.04
N GLY A 280 70.35 -51.55 -0.09
CA GLY A 280 70.65 -52.38 1.07
C GLY A 280 71.17 -51.66 2.32
N PHE A 281 70.79 -52.20 3.48
CA PHE A 281 71.04 -51.72 4.86
C PHE A 281 72.50 -51.45 5.25
N HIS A 282 73.45 -51.75 4.37
CA HIS A 282 74.89 -51.67 4.62
C HIS A 282 75.49 -50.31 4.23
N SER A 283 74.73 -49.43 3.58
CA SER A 283 75.24 -48.12 3.15
C SER A 283 75.09 -47.07 4.26
N LYS A 284 76.15 -46.29 4.50
CA LYS A 284 76.13 -45.20 5.50
C LYS A 284 75.08 -44.12 5.19
N SER A 285 74.77 -43.95 3.90
CA SER A 285 73.72 -43.06 3.38
C SER A 285 72.29 -43.52 3.70
N TYR A 286 72.07 -44.79 4.04
CA TYR A 286 70.74 -45.30 4.42
C TYR A 286 70.28 -44.71 5.76
N PHE A 287 71.19 -44.55 6.72
CA PHE A 287 70.86 -43.95 8.02
C PHE A 287 70.56 -42.45 7.89
N GLU A 288 71.28 -41.73 7.04
CA GLU A 288 71.00 -40.32 6.74
C GLU A 288 69.62 -40.15 6.08
N GLN A 289 69.26 -41.04 5.13
CA GLN A 289 67.92 -41.06 4.52
C GLN A 289 66.82 -41.44 5.51
N LEU A 290 67.10 -42.35 6.45
CA LEU A 290 66.17 -42.69 7.53
C LEU A 290 65.87 -41.47 8.41
N GLU A 291 66.90 -40.68 8.72
CA GLU A 291 66.79 -39.48 9.55
C GLU A 291 66.02 -38.36 8.83
N GLU A 292 66.24 -38.16 7.53
CA GLU A 292 65.44 -37.24 6.70
C GLU A 292 63.96 -37.68 6.61
N MET A 293 63.69 -38.98 6.48
CA MET A 293 62.33 -39.52 6.43
C MET A 293 61.62 -39.39 7.78
N LEU A 294 62.33 -39.51 8.89
CA LEU A 294 61.81 -39.22 10.23
C LEU A 294 61.42 -37.74 10.38
N GLN A 295 62.24 -36.82 9.85
CA GLN A 295 61.90 -35.40 9.86
C GLN A 295 60.69 -35.07 8.97
N MET A 296 60.59 -35.68 7.78
CA MET A 296 59.41 -35.54 6.91
C MET A 296 58.15 -36.10 7.54
N LYS A 297 58.25 -37.23 8.25
CA LYS A 297 57.14 -37.79 9.02
C LYS A 297 56.63 -36.78 10.06
N ASP A 298 57.52 -36.15 10.82
CA ASP A 298 57.12 -35.20 11.86
C ASP A 298 56.47 -33.92 11.28
N THR A 299 56.91 -33.44 10.12
CA THR A 299 56.28 -32.28 9.45
C THR A 299 54.90 -32.63 8.88
N VAL A 300 54.76 -33.79 8.25
CA VAL A 300 53.48 -34.30 7.74
C VAL A 300 52.49 -34.56 8.88
N GLU A 301 52.94 -35.13 10.00
CA GLU A 301 52.09 -35.32 11.19
C GLU A 301 51.59 -33.99 11.76
N ARG A 302 52.45 -32.97 11.85
CA ARG A 302 52.02 -31.63 12.32
C ARG A 302 51.00 -30.99 11.38
N GLN A 303 51.20 -31.08 10.07
CA GLN A 303 50.24 -30.57 9.09
C GLN A 303 48.90 -31.29 9.20
N LEU A 304 48.90 -32.62 9.28
CA LEU A 304 47.67 -33.39 9.44
C LEU A 304 46.93 -33.08 10.75
N ILE A 305 47.64 -32.90 11.86
CA ILE A 305 47.02 -32.49 13.13
C ILE A 305 46.38 -31.11 12.98
N ALA A 306 47.04 -30.17 12.32
CA ALA A 306 46.49 -28.85 12.05
C ALA A 306 45.23 -28.92 11.18
N ASP A 307 45.27 -29.68 10.09
CA ASP A 307 44.14 -29.85 9.17
C ASP A 307 42.95 -30.55 9.83
N ILE A 308 43.20 -31.59 10.65
CA ILE A 308 42.16 -32.28 11.44
C ILE A 308 41.55 -31.30 12.46
N SER A 309 42.36 -30.49 13.13
CA SER A 309 41.85 -29.52 14.09
C SER A 309 40.98 -28.44 13.41
N ALA A 310 41.38 -27.99 12.22
CA ALA A 310 40.64 -27.01 11.43
C ALA A 310 39.32 -27.59 10.90
N THR A 311 39.34 -28.79 10.32
CA THR A 311 38.11 -29.47 9.86
C THR A 311 37.16 -29.80 11.01
N LYS A 312 37.68 -30.17 12.18
CA LYS A 312 36.84 -30.38 13.38
C LYS A 312 36.18 -29.08 13.84
N ALA A 313 36.89 -27.95 13.80
CA ALA A 313 36.31 -26.66 14.14
C ALA A 313 35.20 -26.25 13.16
N GLN A 314 35.43 -26.40 11.84
CA GLN A 314 34.43 -26.14 10.81
C GLN A 314 33.20 -27.06 10.94
N LEU A 315 33.39 -28.34 11.26
CA LEU A 315 32.28 -29.27 11.46
C LEU A 315 31.41 -28.85 12.66
N GLN A 316 32.05 -28.39 13.74
CA GLN A 316 31.34 -27.92 14.93
C GLN A 316 30.52 -26.66 14.62
N GLU A 317 31.11 -25.69 13.92
CA GLU A 317 30.42 -24.47 13.47
C GLU A 317 29.20 -24.80 12.59
N ASN A 318 29.34 -25.75 11.65
CA ASN A 318 28.22 -26.21 10.82
C ASN A 318 27.11 -26.91 11.62
N ILE A 319 27.45 -27.65 12.68
CA ILE A 319 26.46 -28.28 13.57
C ILE A 319 25.67 -27.23 14.33
N ASP A 320 26.34 -26.18 14.82
CA ASP A 320 25.71 -25.11 15.57
C ASP A 320 24.82 -24.25 14.66
N MET A 321 25.29 -23.90 13.46
CA MET A 321 24.49 -23.22 12.43
C MET A 321 23.25 -24.04 12.03
N LYS A 322 23.39 -25.37 11.90
CA LYS A 322 22.25 -26.26 11.62
C LYS A 322 21.20 -26.24 12.74
N ARG A 323 21.62 -26.13 14.02
CA ARG A 323 20.68 -26.00 15.15
C ARG A 323 19.94 -24.67 15.12
N GLU A 324 20.65 -23.58 14.83
CA GLU A 324 20.05 -22.24 14.71
C GLU A 324 19.01 -22.21 13.59
N LEU A 325 19.36 -22.70 12.40
CA LEU A 325 18.45 -22.79 11.26
C LEU A 325 17.21 -23.63 11.58
N LYS A 326 17.37 -24.78 12.25
CA LYS A 326 16.24 -25.63 12.65
C LYS A 326 15.30 -24.91 13.62
N THR A 327 15.85 -24.11 14.53
CA THR A 327 15.07 -23.33 15.51
C THR A 327 14.34 -22.18 14.81
N SER A 328 15.00 -21.50 13.87
CA SER A 328 14.40 -20.44 13.05
C SER A 328 13.24 -20.97 12.18
N ILE A 329 13.43 -22.11 11.50
CA ILE A 329 12.38 -22.75 10.70
C ILE A 329 11.16 -23.10 11.56
N ALA A 330 11.38 -23.65 12.76
CA ALA A 330 10.28 -23.96 13.67
C ALA A 330 9.52 -22.69 14.11
N GLY A 331 10.24 -21.59 14.39
CA GLY A 331 9.64 -20.29 14.69
C GLY A 331 8.80 -19.73 13.54
N LYS A 332 9.34 -19.77 12.31
CA LYS A 332 8.64 -19.31 11.11
C LYS A 332 7.40 -20.16 10.79
N GLN A 333 7.46 -21.47 10.98
CA GLN A 333 6.29 -22.35 10.83
C GLN A 333 5.17 -22.00 11.83
N ALA A 334 5.51 -21.65 13.07
CA ALA A 334 4.53 -21.21 14.06
C ALA A 334 3.90 -19.86 13.68
N GLU A 335 4.68 -18.91 13.18
CA GLU A 335 4.16 -17.63 12.65
C GLU A 335 3.19 -17.86 11.48
N ILE A 336 3.53 -18.73 10.52
CA ILE A 336 2.66 -19.06 9.39
C ILE A 336 1.35 -19.69 9.87
N GLN A 337 1.38 -20.59 10.85
CA GLN A 337 0.16 -21.17 11.42
C GLN A 337 -0.73 -20.10 12.06
N LYS A 338 -0.14 -19.15 12.78
CA LYS A 338 -0.88 -18.04 13.39
C LYS A 338 -1.53 -17.15 12.32
N MET A 339 -0.80 -16.78 11.27
CA MET A 339 -1.35 -16.00 10.16
C MET A 339 -2.48 -16.75 9.43
N ARG A 340 -2.37 -18.06 9.24
CA ARG A 340 -3.46 -18.86 8.65
C ARG A 340 -4.74 -18.84 9.49
N GLN A 341 -4.60 -18.90 10.82
CA GLN A 341 -5.76 -18.79 11.73
C GLN A 341 -6.40 -17.39 11.66
N GLU A 342 -5.59 -16.33 11.58
CA GLU A 342 -6.08 -14.96 11.40
C GLU A 342 -6.84 -14.81 10.07
N ILE A 343 -6.29 -15.34 8.97
CA ILE A 343 -6.97 -15.34 7.65
C ILE A 343 -8.31 -16.08 7.72
N GLU A 344 -8.37 -17.24 8.37
CA GLU A 344 -9.61 -18.01 8.49
C GLU A 344 -10.67 -17.25 9.30
N THR A 345 -10.24 -16.51 10.33
CA THR A 345 -11.13 -15.66 11.15
C THR A 345 -11.69 -14.51 10.32
N VAL A 346 -10.82 -13.79 9.61
CA VAL A 346 -11.23 -12.68 8.73
C VAL A 346 -12.14 -13.17 7.59
N THR A 347 -11.86 -14.34 7.02
CA THR A 347 -12.70 -14.93 5.96
C THR A 347 -14.13 -15.16 6.45
N LYS A 348 -14.28 -15.71 7.67
CA LYS A 348 -15.61 -15.90 8.28
C LYS A 348 -16.32 -14.58 8.56
N GLU A 349 -15.59 -13.54 8.96
CA GLU A 349 -16.15 -12.19 9.14
C GLU A 349 -16.61 -11.59 7.80
N VAL A 350 -15.84 -11.75 6.73
CA VAL A 350 -16.23 -11.29 5.38
C VAL A 350 -17.48 -12.01 4.89
N GLU A 351 -17.55 -13.33 5.01
CA GLU A 351 -18.76 -14.10 4.67
C GLU A 351 -19.99 -13.62 5.46
N HIS A 352 -19.80 -13.28 6.74
CA HIS A 352 -20.87 -12.72 7.56
C HIS A 352 -21.35 -11.36 7.05
N TYR A 353 -20.43 -10.44 6.74
CA TYR A 353 -20.79 -9.12 6.21
C TYR A 353 -21.41 -9.20 4.81
N GLU A 354 -20.98 -10.13 3.95
CA GLU A 354 -21.63 -10.36 2.65
C GLU A 354 -23.10 -10.78 2.81
N LEU A 355 -23.38 -11.70 3.75
CA LEU A 355 -24.75 -12.09 4.09
C LEU A 355 -25.58 -10.92 4.62
N GLU A 356 -24.99 -10.04 5.44
CA GLU A 356 -25.66 -8.84 5.92
C GLU A 356 -25.96 -7.86 4.78
N ILE A 357 -25.00 -7.64 3.87
CA ILE A 357 -25.18 -6.79 2.69
C ILE A 357 -26.32 -7.31 1.81
N ASP A 358 -26.38 -8.62 1.53
CA ASP A 358 -27.45 -9.19 0.73
C ASP A 358 -28.81 -9.09 1.43
N THR A 359 -28.83 -9.21 2.76
CA THR A 359 -30.05 -8.98 3.56
C THR A 359 -30.52 -7.53 3.45
N ILE A 360 -29.59 -6.57 3.48
CA ILE A 360 -29.88 -5.14 3.33
C ILE A 360 -30.37 -4.83 1.90
N LYS A 361 -29.70 -5.35 0.87
CA LYS A 361 -30.13 -5.20 -0.53
C LYS A 361 -31.55 -5.70 -0.75
N ASN A 362 -31.87 -6.87 -0.21
CA ASN A 362 -33.23 -7.43 -0.30
C ASN A 362 -34.27 -6.54 0.42
N LYS A 363 -33.92 -5.94 1.57
CA LYS A 363 -34.79 -4.97 2.25
C LYS A 363 -34.97 -3.69 1.43
N GLN A 364 -33.91 -3.17 0.83
CA GLN A 364 -33.96 -1.98 -0.02
C GLN A 364 -34.81 -2.21 -1.27
N SER A 365 -34.64 -3.33 -1.97
CA SER A 365 -35.46 -3.68 -3.13
C SER A 365 -36.95 -3.75 -2.78
N LYS A 366 -37.32 -4.37 -1.65
CA LYS A 366 -38.72 -4.37 -1.16
C LYS A 366 -39.24 -2.96 -0.89
N MET A 367 -38.42 -2.11 -0.27
CA MET A 367 -38.79 -0.72 0.01
C MET A 367 -38.95 0.10 -1.27
N GLU A 368 -38.10 -0.11 -2.27
CA GLU A 368 -38.22 0.52 -3.59
C GLU A 368 -39.52 0.10 -4.29
N ASP A 369 -39.86 -1.19 -4.28
CA ASP A 369 -41.11 -1.70 -4.83
C ASP A 369 -42.34 -1.06 -4.14
N GLU A 370 -42.32 -0.97 -2.80
CA GLU A 370 -43.39 -0.31 -2.03
C GLU A 370 -43.51 1.20 -2.35
N LEU A 371 -42.37 1.90 -2.51
CA LEU A 371 -42.35 3.32 -2.86
C LEU A 371 -42.85 3.55 -4.29
N GLN A 372 -42.45 2.70 -5.24
CA GLN A 372 -42.95 2.75 -6.62
C GLN A 372 -44.46 2.51 -6.66
N GLN A 373 -44.96 1.55 -5.88
CA GLN A 373 -46.39 1.31 -5.76
C GLN A 373 -47.13 2.53 -5.20
N LYS A 374 -46.64 3.14 -4.11
CA LYS A 374 -47.23 4.36 -3.53
C LYS A 374 -47.19 5.55 -4.50
N LEU A 375 -46.10 5.72 -5.26
CA LEU A 375 -46.00 6.75 -6.30
C LEU A 375 -47.03 6.53 -7.41
N TRP A 376 -47.23 5.28 -7.84
CA TRP A 376 -48.23 4.93 -8.82
C TRP A 376 -49.65 5.22 -8.33
N GLU A 377 -49.96 4.86 -7.07
CA GLU A 377 -51.25 5.15 -6.44
C GLU A 377 -51.51 6.67 -6.31
N LEU A 378 -50.50 7.45 -5.92
CA LEU A 378 -50.60 8.91 -5.82
C LEU A 378 -50.80 9.58 -7.20
N SER A 379 -50.02 9.15 -8.20
CA SER A 379 -50.12 9.63 -9.59
C SER A 379 -51.49 9.32 -10.20
N ASN A 380 -52.06 8.16 -9.86
CA ASN A 380 -53.38 7.76 -10.33
C ASN A 380 -54.54 8.22 -9.45
N SER A 381 -54.27 8.84 -8.30
CA SER A 381 -55.31 9.31 -7.39
C SER A 381 -56.24 10.30 -8.09
N SER A 382 -57.54 10.08 -7.91
CA SER A 382 -58.60 10.95 -8.46
C SER A 382 -58.41 12.41 -8.02
N LYS A 383 -57.98 12.63 -6.78
CA LYS A 383 -57.69 13.96 -6.23
C LYS A 383 -56.61 14.71 -7.01
N LEU A 384 -55.51 14.06 -7.40
CA LEU A 384 -54.44 14.73 -8.15
C LEU A 384 -54.87 15.07 -9.59
N LYS A 385 -55.62 14.16 -10.22
CA LYS A 385 -56.23 14.37 -11.54
C LYS A 385 -57.26 15.50 -11.52
N GLU A 386 -58.11 15.55 -10.49
CA GLU A 386 -59.05 16.64 -10.23
C GLU A 386 -58.33 17.98 -9.99
N LEU A 387 -57.26 17.97 -9.18
CA LEU A 387 -56.48 19.18 -8.89
C LEU A 387 -55.85 19.74 -10.17
N LYS A 388 -55.27 18.86 -11.01
CA LYS A 388 -54.69 19.23 -12.30
C LYS A 388 -55.75 19.81 -13.24
N ALA A 389 -56.91 19.16 -13.35
CA ALA A 389 -58.04 19.68 -14.12
C ALA A 389 -58.53 21.05 -13.61
N THR A 390 -58.56 21.27 -12.28
CA THR A 390 -58.90 22.59 -11.73
C THR A 390 -57.83 23.65 -12.00
N CYS A 391 -56.53 23.31 -11.97
CA CYS A 391 -55.46 24.23 -12.34
C CYS A 391 -55.56 24.63 -13.82
N ASP A 392 -55.80 23.68 -14.71
CA ASP A 392 -55.96 23.95 -16.14
C ASP A 392 -57.18 24.86 -16.38
N ALA A 393 -58.31 24.56 -15.75
CA ALA A 393 -59.52 25.38 -15.83
C ALA A 393 -59.35 26.81 -15.26
N LEU A 394 -58.57 26.97 -14.18
CA LEU A 394 -58.26 28.29 -13.62
C LEU A 394 -57.33 29.09 -14.54
N THR A 395 -56.38 28.42 -15.19
CA THR A 395 -55.46 29.04 -16.15
C THR A 395 -56.23 29.53 -17.38
N GLU A 396 -57.17 28.74 -17.88
CA GLU A 396 -58.04 29.14 -18.99
C GLU A 396 -58.96 30.33 -18.62
N LYS A 397 -59.55 30.32 -17.41
CA LYS A 397 -60.32 31.47 -16.88
C LYS A 397 -59.48 32.73 -16.76
N ARG A 398 -58.22 32.63 -16.31
CA ARG A 398 -57.30 33.77 -16.23
C ARG A 398 -57.05 34.38 -17.61
N ASN A 399 -56.76 33.55 -18.61
CA ASN A 399 -56.54 34.01 -19.98
C ASN A 399 -57.78 34.71 -20.56
N MET A 400 -58.98 34.17 -20.31
CA MET A 400 -60.24 34.79 -20.72
C MET A 400 -60.50 36.15 -20.06
N LEU A 401 -60.19 36.28 -18.76
CA LEU A 401 -60.31 37.55 -18.04
C LEU A 401 -59.32 38.60 -18.57
N GLU A 402 -58.11 38.19 -18.95
CA GLU A 402 -57.10 39.08 -19.51
C GLU A 402 -57.50 39.62 -20.88
N ILE A 403 -58.10 38.79 -21.73
CA ILE A 403 -58.71 39.22 -23.01
C ILE A 403 -59.85 40.22 -22.77
N LYS A 404 -60.75 39.93 -21.82
CA LYS A 404 -61.86 40.85 -21.47
C LYS A 404 -61.35 42.19 -20.94
N ARG A 405 -60.31 42.18 -20.11
CA ARG A 405 -59.67 43.39 -19.59
C ARG A 405 -59.11 44.26 -20.72
N LYS A 406 -58.39 43.66 -21.69
CA LYS A 406 -57.88 44.39 -22.87
C LYS A 406 -59.02 45.05 -23.67
N LYS A 407 -60.06 44.28 -24.03
CA LYS A 407 -61.24 44.81 -24.75
C LYS A 407 -61.95 45.93 -23.99
N THR A 408 -62.01 45.85 -22.66
CA THR A 408 -62.65 46.90 -21.84
C THR A 408 -61.78 48.15 -21.79
N GLY A 409 -60.46 48.01 -21.70
CA GLY A 409 -59.52 49.12 -21.81
C GLY A 409 -59.63 49.85 -23.16
N GLU A 410 -59.72 49.11 -24.27
CA GLU A 410 -59.93 49.65 -25.61
C GLU A 410 -61.25 50.42 -25.72
N LYS A 411 -62.35 49.88 -25.17
CA LYS A 411 -63.64 50.57 -25.15
C LYS A 411 -63.60 51.88 -24.37
N ILE A 412 -62.99 51.87 -23.17
CA ILE A 412 -62.85 53.08 -22.34
C ILE A 412 -62.03 54.14 -23.08
N LEU A 413 -60.94 53.74 -23.74
CA LEU A 413 -60.10 54.66 -24.51
C LEU A 413 -60.88 55.28 -25.68
N ALA A 414 -61.66 54.47 -26.41
CA ALA A 414 -62.53 54.96 -27.48
C ALA A 414 -63.59 55.95 -26.98
N THR A 415 -64.17 55.71 -25.79
CA THR A 415 -65.15 56.63 -25.19
C THR A 415 -64.50 57.96 -24.79
N PHE A 416 -63.26 57.91 -24.26
CA PHE A 416 -62.49 59.11 -23.93
C PHE A 416 -62.17 59.95 -25.18
N ILE A 417 -61.82 59.31 -26.30
CA ILE A 417 -61.55 59.99 -27.57
C ILE A 417 -62.82 60.68 -28.09
N GLU A 418 -63.96 60.00 -28.08
CA GLU A 418 -65.24 60.61 -28.50
C GLU A 418 -65.60 61.83 -27.64
N VAL A 419 -65.44 61.73 -26.31
CA VAL A 419 -65.70 62.86 -25.40
C VAL A 419 -64.74 64.03 -25.68
N TYR A 420 -63.46 63.75 -25.93
CA TYR A 420 -62.47 64.76 -26.27
C TYR A 420 -62.82 65.49 -27.58
N ASP A 421 -63.22 64.76 -28.62
CA ASP A 421 -63.62 65.34 -29.90
C ASP A 421 -64.88 66.21 -29.79
N ILE A 422 -65.84 65.79 -28.97
CA ILE A 422 -67.05 66.59 -28.67
C ILE A 422 -66.66 67.89 -27.95
N MET A 423 -65.79 67.83 -26.95
CA MET A 423 -65.32 69.02 -26.25
C MET A 423 -64.57 69.98 -27.19
N ARG A 424 -63.69 69.44 -28.04
CA ARG A 424 -62.95 70.23 -29.02
C ARG A 424 -63.89 70.97 -29.99
N LYS A 425 -64.90 70.29 -30.55
CA LYS A 425 -65.90 70.93 -31.41
C LYS A 425 -66.66 72.04 -30.70
N LYS A 426 -67.01 71.86 -29.42
CA LYS A 426 -67.68 72.91 -28.63
C LYS A 426 -66.77 74.12 -28.37
N ILE A 427 -65.48 73.89 -28.10
CA ILE A 427 -64.49 74.97 -27.96
C ILE A 427 -64.35 75.73 -29.29
N GLU A 428 -64.25 75.04 -30.42
CA GLU A 428 -64.19 75.67 -31.75
C GLU A 428 -65.44 76.52 -32.05
N MET A 429 -66.64 76.06 -31.66
CA MET A 429 -67.86 76.86 -31.75
C MET A 429 -67.83 78.09 -30.83
N MET A 430 -67.36 77.96 -29.59
CA MET A 430 -67.23 79.09 -28.68
C MET A 430 -66.28 80.16 -29.22
N VAL A 431 -65.18 79.76 -29.85
CA VAL A 431 -64.25 80.70 -30.50
C VAL A 431 -64.93 81.45 -31.64
N LYS A 432 -65.73 80.77 -32.48
CA LYS A 432 -66.51 81.43 -33.53
C LYS A 432 -67.49 82.47 -32.97
N VAL A 433 -68.27 82.10 -31.95
CA VAL A 433 -69.21 83.02 -31.30
C VAL A 433 -68.47 84.19 -30.64
N GLY A 434 -67.30 83.94 -30.06
CA GLY A 434 -66.43 84.99 -29.52
C GLY A 434 -66.02 86.02 -30.58
N ASN A 435 -65.57 85.55 -31.75
CA ASN A 435 -65.18 86.42 -32.86
C ASN A 435 -66.38 87.22 -33.40
N GLU A 436 -67.55 86.60 -33.55
CA GLU A 436 -68.78 87.29 -34.00
C GLU A 436 -69.22 88.39 -33.01
N LEU A 437 -69.04 88.15 -31.70
CA LEU A 437 -69.31 89.13 -30.67
C LEU A 437 -68.32 90.30 -30.72
N GLU A 438 -67.05 90.02 -30.95
CA GLU A 438 -65.98 91.02 -31.07
C GLU A 438 -66.21 91.93 -32.29
N ASP A 439 -66.59 91.35 -33.43
CA ASP A 439 -66.98 92.09 -34.64
C ASP A 439 -68.22 92.97 -34.40
N SER A 440 -69.22 92.45 -33.66
CA SER A 440 -70.42 93.20 -33.29
C SER A 440 -70.11 94.38 -32.37
N VAL A 441 -69.23 94.18 -31.38
CA VAL A 441 -68.77 95.23 -30.48
C VAL A 441 -67.97 96.28 -31.24
N HIS A 442 -67.08 95.89 -32.15
CA HIS A 442 -66.34 96.84 -33.00
C HIS A 442 -67.28 97.67 -33.88
N ALA A 443 -68.30 97.06 -34.49
CA ALA A 443 -69.31 97.79 -35.27
C ALA A 443 -70.12 98.79 -34.41
N ALA A 444 -70.53 98.38 -33.22
CA ALA A 444 -71.25 99.25 -32.29
C ALA A 444 -70.38 100.42 -31.79
N THR A 445 -69.10 100.15 -31.51
CA THR A 445 -68.14 101.16 -31.05
C THR A 445 -67.86 102.18 -32.15
N ALA A 446 -67.69 101.74 -33.40
CA ALA A 446 -67.54 102.63 -34.56
C ALA A 446 -68.77 103.55 -34.75
N ALA A 447 -69.99 103.02 -34.58
CA ALA A 447 -71.22 103.81 -34.67
C ALA A 447 -71.32 104.89 -33.57
N VAL A 448 -70.86 104.58 -32.35
CA VAL A 448 -70.82 105.54 -31.23
C VAL A 448 -69.81 106.66 -31.49
N VAL A 449 -68.61 106.33 -31.99
CA VAL A 449 -67.58 107.32 -32.35
C VAL A 449 -68.11 108.28 -33.43
N GLN A 450 -68.75 107.74 -34.48
CA GLN A 450 -69.35 108.56 -35.54
C GLN A 450 -70.44 109.52 -35.02
N LYS A 451 -71.20 109.09 -34.01
CA LYS A 451 -72.24 109.90 -33.36
C LYS A 451 -71.63 111.00 -32.47
N GLN A 452 -70.50 110.72 -31.82
CA GLN A 452 -69.74 111.72 -31.07
C GLN A 452 -69.07 112.76 -31.99
N GLU A 453 -68.55 112.36 -33.15
CA GLU A 453 -68.02 113.28 -34.16
C GLU A 453 -69.07 114.25 -34.70
N LYS A 454 -70.29 113.75 -34.99
CA LYS A 454 -71.42 114.62 -35.37
C LYS A 454 -71.78 115.62 -34.28
N LYS A 455 -71.78 115.22 -33.00
CA LYS A 455 -72.00 116.14 -31.87
C LYS A 455 -70.90 117.19 -31.76
N LEU A 456 -69.64 116.81 -31.97
CA LEU A 456 -68.50 117.72 -31.98
C LEU A 456 -68.59 118.76 -33.12
N GLN A 457 -69.05 118.36 -34.31
CA GLN A 457 -69.32 119.29 -35.42
C GLN A 457 -70.43 120.29 -35.06
N VAL A 458 -71.51 119.85 -34.41
CA VAL A 458 -72.57 120.75 -33.92
C VAL A 458 -72.02 121.72 -32.86
N CYS A 459 -71.17 121.26 -31.93
CA CYS A 459 -70.53 122.13 -30.95
C CYS A 459 -69.58 123.16 -31.60
N ARG A 460 -68.87 122.80 -32.67
CA ARG A 460 -68.03 123.76 -33.43
C ARG A 460 -68.89 124.82 -34.13
N ALA A 461 -70.00 124.43 -34.75
CA ALA A 461 -70.94 125.36 -35.37
C ALA A 461 -71.59 126.31 -34.35
N LEU A 462 -71.96 125.80 -33.17
CA LEU A 462 -72.48 126.64 -32.08
C LEU A 462 -71.44 127.64 -31.56
N LYS A 463 -70.15 127.26 -31.54
CA LYS A 463 -69.06 128.15 -31.14
C LYS A 463 -68.83 129.27 -32.17
N GLU A 464 -68.96 128.99 -33.46
CA GLU A 464 -68.93 130.02 -34.52
C GLU A 464 -70.12 130.99 -34.44
N ILE A 465 -71.31 130.49 -34.13
CA ILE A 465 -72.50 131.33 -33.89
C ILE A 465 -72.29 132.22 -32.66
N GLN A 466 -71.69 131.68 -31.59
CA GLN A 466 -71.38 132.44 -30.39
C GLN A 466 -70.34 133.54 -30.68
N VAL A 467 -69.30 133.26 -31.47
CA VAL A 467 -68.33 134.29 -31.91
C VAL A 467 -69.00 135.39 -32.75
N ARG A 468 -69.94 135.04 -33.64
CA ARG A 468 -70.73 136.04 -34.40
C ARG A 468 -71.65 136.88 -33.51
N LEU A 469 -72.25 136.30 -32.47
CA LEU A 469 -73.07 137.03 -31.49
C LEU A 469 -72.23 138.01 -30.66
N THR A 470 -71.01 137.64 -30.27
CA THR A 470 -70.10 138.56 -29.56
C THR A 470 -69.61 139.70 -30.45
N GLN A 471 -69.52 139.49 -31.77
CA GLN A 471 -69.18 140.54 -32.73
C GLN A 471 -70.36 141.53 -32.90
N LEU A 472 -71.59 141.03 -33.00
CA LEU A 472 -72.80 141.86 -33.09
C LEU A 472 -73.10 142.64 -31.80
N GLN A 473 -72.75 142.12 -30.62
CA GLN A 473 -72.85 142.85 -29.36
C GLN A 473 -71.77 143.95 -29.19
N LYS A 474 -70.71 143.91 -30.01
CA LYS A 474 -69.73 144.99 -30.10
C LYS A 474 -70.22 146.11 -31.01
N ASP A 475 -70.90 145.77 -32.10
CA ASP A 475 -71.43 146.74 -33.07
C ASP A 475 -72.67 147.51 -32.56
N ASP A 476 -73.38 147.01 -31.55
CA ASP A 476 -74.54 147.67 -30.94
C ASP A 476 -74.17 148.66 -29.80
N LYS A 477 -72.89 148.70 -29.38
CA LYS A 477 -72.39 149.69 -28.39
C LYS A 477 -71.83 150.97 -29.01
N ASP A 478 -71.53 150.98 -30.31
CA ASP A 478 -70.99 152.14 -31.02
C ASP A 478 -72.06 153.02 -31.70
N SER A 479 -73.37 152.79 -31.47
CA SER A 479 -74.46 153.56 -32.10
C SER A 479 -75.28 154.47 -31.16
N LYS A 480 -74.89 154.63 -29.87
CA LYS A 480 -75.44 155.65 -28.96
C LYS A 480 -74.40 156.25 -28.01
N THR A 481 -73.47 157.03 -28.58
CA THR A 481 -73.24 158.45 -28.20
C THR A 481 -72.47 159.15 -29.31
#